data_AF-A0A6S7LGI3-F1
#
_entry.id   AF-A0A6S7LGI3-F1
#
_cell.length_a   1.000
_cell.length_b   1.000
_cell.length_c   1.000
_cell.angle_alpha   90.00
_cell.angle_beta   90.00
_cell.angle_gamma   90.00
#
_symmetry.space_group_name_H-M   'P 1'
#
loop_
_entity.id
_entity.type
_entity.pdbx_description
1 polymer ?
#
loop_
_entity_poly.entity_id
_entity_poly.type
_entity_poly.pdbx_seq_one_letter_code
_entity_poly.pdbx_strand_id
1 'polypeptide(L)'
;MRNLNKVIKISYAQGGNLEEELNKFLTAYHTTPHGTTGKAPDEMLFKRRLRTKIPELVPFDKCDEEVCDRDAVSNRKERNMRMTRRMQNILT
;
A
#
# COMPACT_ATOMS: atom_id res chain seq x y z
N MET A 1 -16.71 20.46 -13.81
CA MET A 1 -16.26 20.62 -12.41
C MET A 1 -17.36 21.27 -11.59
N ARG A 2 -17.66 20.76 -10.38
CA ARG A 2 -18.45 21.52 -9.40
C ARG A 2 -17.63 22.74 -8.98
N ASN A 3 -18.30 23.82 -8.56
CA ASN A 3 -17.64 25.01 -8.03
C ASN A 3 -17.86 25.08 -6.52
N LEU A 4 -16.93 25.74 -5.81
CA LEU A 4 -16.93 25.82 -4.35
C LEU A 4 -18.25 26.40 -3.80
N ASN A 5 -18.77 27.45 -4.45
CA ASN A 5 -20.04 28.06 -4.06
C ASN A 5 -21.24 27.10 -4.10
N LYS A 6 -21.27 26.15 -5.04
CA LYS A 6 -22.33 25.12 -5.04
C LYS A 6 -22.17 24.18 -3.86
N VAL A 7 -20.96 23.77 -3.53
CA VAL A 7 -20.69 22.88 -2.39
C VAL A 7 -21.14 23.52 -1.08
N ILE A 8 -20.77 24.79 -0.86
CA ILE A 8 -21.18 25.56 0.31
C ILE A 8 -22.71 25.65 0.40
N LYS A 9 -23.39 26.03 -0.69
CA LYS A 9 -24.86 26.12 -0.72
C LYS A 9 -25.55 24.78 -0.45
N ILE A 10 -25.01 23.69 -1.00
CA ILE A 10 -25.56 22.34 -0.80
C ILE A 10 -25.37 21.89 0.65
N SER A 11 -24.20 22.13 1.25
CA SER A 11 -23.95 21.81 2.67
C SER A 11 -24.93 22.53 3.59
N TYR A 12 -25.15 23.84 3.38
CA TYR A 12 -26.15 24.59 4.14
C TYR A 12 -27.57 24.06 3.93
N ALA A 13 -27.93 23.68 2.70
CA ALA A 13 -29.26 23.14 2.39
C ALA A 13 -29.50 21.72 2.97
N GLN A 14 -28.46 20.90 3.07
CA GLN A 14 -28.53 19.54 3.60
C GLN A 14 -28.34 19.46 5.12
N GLY A 15 -27.96 20.57 5.78
CA GLY A 15 -27.66 20.61 7.21
C GLY A 15 -26.46 19.74 7.61
N GLY A 16 -25.61 19.36 6.65
CA GLY A 16 -24.45 18.50 6.87
C GLY A 16 -23.17 19.28 7.22
N ASN A 17 -22.16 18.57 7.72
CA ASN A 17 -20.85 19.14 8.06
C ASN A 17 -20.17 19.74 6.81
N LEU A 18 -19.98 21.06 6.81
CA LEU A 18 -19.33 21.78 5.70
C LEU A 18 -17.89 21.31 5.46
N GLU A 19 -17.16 21.00 6.53
CA GLU A 19 -15.76 20.57 6.45
C GLU A 19 -15.60 19.25 5.67
N GLU A 20 -16.50 18.29 5.87
CA GLU A 20 -16.50 17.02 5.15
C GLU A 20 -16.78 17.22 3.66
N GLU A 21 -17.80 18.02 3.33
CA GLU A 21 -18.17 18.32 1.94
C GLU A 21 -17.06 19.11 1.22
N LEU A 22 -16.40 20.01 1.94
CA LEU A 22 -15.25 20.74 1.42
C LEU A 22 -14.07 19.79 1.16
N ASN A 23 -13.76 18.90 2.08
CA ASN A 23 -12.69 17.92 1.91
C ASN A 23 -12.94 16.97 0.74
N LYS A 24 -14.19 16.51 0.54
CA LYS A 24 -14.60 15.74 -0.64
C LYS A 24 -14.39 16.53 -1.92
N PHE A 25 -14.81 17.80 -1.93
CA PHE A 25 -14.64 18.69 -3.08
C PHE A 25 -13.16 18.90 -3.43
N LEU A 26 -12.32 19.23 -2.45
CA LEU A 26 -10.89 19.47 -2.66
C LEU A 26 -10.18 18.22 -3.16
N THR A 27 -10.51 17.04 -2.62
CA THR A 27 -9.94 15.77 -3.07
C THR A 27 -10.26 15.51 -4.54
N ALA A 28 -11.52 15.70 -4.96
CA ALA A 28 -11.92 15.56 -6.35
C ALA A 28 -11.26 16.61 -7.25
N TYR A 29 -11.20 17.87 -6.79
CA TYR A 29 -10.58 18.95 -7.54
C TYR A 29 -9.09 18.68 -7.79
N HIS A 30 -8.35 18.24 -6.76
CA HIS A 30 -6.93 17.93 -6.86
C HIS A 30 -6.62 16.74 -7.77
N THR A 31 -7.51 15.75 -7.88
CA THR A 31 -7.24 14.50 -8.60
C THR A 31 -7.79 14.48 -10.03
N THR A 32 -8.79 15.30 -10.33
CA THR A 32 -9.42 15.31 -11.66
C THR A 32 -8.76 16.34 -12.59
N PRO A 33 -8.45 15.97 -13.85
CA PRO A 33 -7.83 16.87 -14.80
C PRO A 33 -8.75 18.05 -15.13
N HIS A 34 -8.20 19.27 -15.13
CA HIS A 34 -8.96 20.47 -15.44
C HIS A 34 -9.21 20.58 -16.95
N GLY A 35 -10.44 20.91 -17.36
CA GLY A 35 -10.83 20.89 -18.78
C GLY A 35 -10.03 21.83 -19.69
N THR A 36 -9.50 22.94 -19.15
CA THR A 36 -8.68 23.89 -19.92
C THR A 36 -7.22 23.44 -20.07
N THR A 37 -6.68 22.77 -19.05
CA THR A 37 -5.24 22.51 -18.92
C THR A 37 -4.90 21.05 -19.17
N GLY A 38 -5.90 20.16 -19.16
CA GLY A 38 -5.76 18.72 -19.34
C GLY A 38 -5.03 18.00 -18.20
N LYS A 39 -4.47 18.74 -17.25
CA LYS A 39 -3.73 18.22 -16.09
C LYS A 39 -4.48 18.50 -14.81
N ALA A 40 -4.27 17.64 -13.81
CA ALA A 40 -4.83 17.85 -12.49
C ALA A 40 -4.05 18.95 -11.73
N PRO A 41 -4.69 19.70 -10.81
CA PRO A 41 -4.04 20.79 -10.08
C PRO A 41 -2.82 20.35 -9.28
N ASP A 42 -2.84 19.14 -8.74
CA ASP A 42 -1.73 18.57 -7.99
C ASP A 42 -0.49 18.30 -8.86
N GLU A 43 -0.69 17.80 -10.07
CA GLU A 43 0.34 17.60 -11.07
C GLU A 43 0.97 18.92 -11.48
N MET A 44 0.18 19.98 -11.54
CA MET A 44 0.65 21.31 -11.92
C MET A 44 1.52 21.93 -10.82
N LEU A 45 1.12 21.76 -9.55
CA LEU A 45 1.86 22.29 -8.40
C LEU A 45 3.13 21.49 -8.10
N PHE A 46 3.04 20.17 -8.07
CA PHE A 46 4.12 19.31 -7.61
C PHE A 46 4.90 18.63 -8.74
N LYS A 47 4.53 18.86 -10.01
CA LYS A 47 5.09 18.19 -11.19
C LYS A 47 5.06 16.65 -11.10
N ARG A 48 4.19 16.10 -10.26
CA ARG A 48 3.99 14.66 -10.03
C ARG A 48 2.51 14.37 -9.79
N ARG A 49 2.05 13.19 -10.18
CA ARG A 49 0.69 12.70 -9.85
C ARG A 49 0.64 12.34 -8.36
N LEU A 50 -0.36 12.79 -7.59
CA LEU A 50 -0.56 12.20 -6.26
C LEU A 50 -0.91 10.72 -6.39
N ARG A 51 -0.15 9.88 -5.68
CA ARG A 51 -0.45 8.44 -5.54
C ARG A 51 -1.54 8.29 -4.48
N THR A 52 -2.81 8.32 -4.91
CA THR A 52 -3.96 8.11 -4.02
C THR A 52 -4.17 6.64 -3.67
N LYS A 53 -3.65 5.73 -4.48
CA LYS A 53 -3.59 4.30 -4.15
C LYS A 53 -2.40 4.06 -3.23
N ILE A 54 -2.67 3.43 -2.08
CA ILE A 54 -1.62 2.77 -1.31
C ILE A 54 -0.93 1.80 -2.29
N PRO A 55 0.40 1.89 -2.49
CA PRO A 55 1.08 0.93 -3.33
C PRO A 55 0.66 -0.46 -2.89
N GLU A 56 0.27 -1.29 -3.85
CA GLU A 56 -0.07 -2.69 -3.62
C GLU A 56 1.00 -3.25 -2.69
N LEU A 57 0.59 -3.71 -1.50
CA LEU A 57 1.46 -4.48 -0.63
C LEU A 57 1.80 -5.72 -1.45
N VAL A 58 2.90 -5.65 -2.20
CA VAL A 58 3.44 -6.81 -2.89
C VAL A 58 3.58 -7.84 -1.78
N PRO A 59 2.80 -8.95 -1.80
CA PRO A 59 2.98 -9.97 -0.79
C PRO A 59 4.46 -10.33 -0.83
N PHE A 60 5.09 -10.36 0.33
CA PHE A 60 6.50 -10.70 0.50
C PHE A 60 6.72 -12.20 0.24
N ASP A 61 6.08 -12.75 -0.80
CA ASP A 61 6.07 -14.18 -1.12
C ASP A 61 7.02 -14.45 -2.29
N LYS A 62 8.27 -14.01 -2.11
CA LYS A 62 9.39 -14.56 -2.87
C LYS A 62 10.55 -14.78 -1.92
N CYS A 63 10.40 -15.80 -1.08
CA CYS A 63 11.59 -16.56 -0.72
C CYS A 63 12.06 -17.21 -2.03
N ASP A 64 13.24 -16.86 -2.53
CA ASP A 64 13.80 -17.53 -3.71
C ASP A 64 13.83 -19.04 -3.44
N GLU A 65 13.22 -19.83 -4.31
CA GLU A 65 13.01 -21.28 -4.13
C GLU A 65 14.34 -22.00 -3.82
N GLU A 66 15.42 -21.58 -4.50
CA GLU A 66 16.77 -22.09 -4.26
C GLU A 66 17.32 -21.81 -2.86
N VAL A 67 16.91 -20.70 -2.24
CA VAL A 67 17.34 -20.31 -0.87
C VAL A 67 16.57 -21.15 0.14
N CYS A 68 15.25 -21.30 -0.05
CA CYS A 68 14.43 -22.18 0.79
C CYS A 68 14.89 -23.64 0.75
N ASP A 69 15.23 -24.16 -0.43
CA ASP A 69 15.71 -25.52 -0.58
C ASP A 69 17.06 -25.74 0.12
N ARG A 70 17.97 -24.75 0.02
CA ARG A 70 19.28 -24.81 0.70
C ARG A 70 19.13 -24.85 2.22
N ASP A 71 18.25 -24.01 2.77
CA ASP A 71 18.00 -23.95 4.21
C ASP A 71 17.32 -25.22 4.72
N ALA A 72 16.38 -25.79 3.95
CA ALA A 72 15.73 -27.05 4.29
C ALA A 72 16.74 -28.22 4.34
N VAL A 73 17.66 -28.30 3.37
CA VAL A 73 18.70 -29.33 3.32
C VAL A 73 19.68 -29.16 4.49
N SER A 74 20.10 -27.93 4.80
CA SER A 74 21.00 -27.65 5.93
C SER A 74 20.39 -28.06 7.27
N ASN A 75 19.14 -27.65 7.50
CA ASN A 75 18.40 -27.99 8.73
C ASN A 75 18.15 -29.49 8.88
N ARG A 76 17.87 -30.20 7.77
CA ARG A 76 17.69 -31.66 7.78
C ARG A 76 19.00 -32.39 8.09
N LYS A 77 20.12 -31.95 7.53
CA LYS A 77 21.45 -32.49 7.86
C LYS A 77 21.79 -32.29 9.33
N GLU A 78 21.54 -31.09 9.86
CA GLU A 78 21.80 -30.78 11.26
C GLU A 78 20.96 -31.65 12.20
N ARG A 79 19.67 -31.84 11.90
CA ARG A 79 18.78 -32.72 12.67
C ARG A 79 19.29 -34.16 12.67
N ASN A 80 19.70 -34.69 11.52
CA ASN A 80 20.26 -36.05 11.42
C ASN A 80 21.56 -36.19 12.21
N MET A 81 22.44 -35.19 12.14
CA MET A 81 23.72 -35.18 12.86
C MET A 81 23.53 -35.10 14.37
N ARG A 82 22.54 -34.32 14.83
CA ARG A 82 22.12 -34.29 16.24
C ARG A 82 21.56 -35.64 16.68
N MET A 83 20.80 -36.33 15.83
CA MET A 83 20.21 -37.64 16.13
C MET A 83 21.27 -38.74 16.21
N THR A 84 22.22 -38.81 15.27
CA THR A 84 23.32 -39.79 15.31
C THR A 84 24.22 -39.59 16.53
N ARG A 85 24.55 -38.33 16.89
CA ARG A 85 25.28 -38.03 18.13
C ARG A 85 24.55 -38.48 19.38
N ARG A 86 23.21 -38.29 19.43
CA ARG A 86 22.39 -38.80 20.55
C ARG A 86 22.43 -40.33 20.64
N MET A 87 22.35 -41.03 19.51
CA MET A 87 22.40 -42.51 19.48
C MET A 87 23.77 -43.05 19.94
N GLN A 88 24.88 -42.41 19.53
CA GLN A 88 26.23 -42.81 19.96
C GLN A 88 26.42 -42.63 21.47
N ASN A 89 25.90 -41.55 22.06
CA ASN A 89 25.97 -41.31 23.51
C ASN A 89 25.09 -42.26 24.34
N ILE A 90 24.12 -42.95 23.75
CA ILE A 90 23.30 -43.97 24.46
C ILE A 90 23.96 -45.35 24.42
N LEU A 91 24.83 -45.58 23.43
CA LEU A 91 25.54 -46.85 23.20
C LEU A 91 26.93 -46.92 23.87
N THR A 92 27.35 -45.85 24.55
CA THR A 92 28.63 -45.75 25.28
C THR A 92 28.33 -45.64 26.77
#